data_AF-A0A1B8YJ09-F1
#
_entry.id   AF-A0A1B8YJ09-F1
#
_cell.length_a   1.000
_cell.length_b   1.000
_cell.length_c   1.000
_cell.angle_alpha   90.00
_cell.angle_beta   90.00
_cell.angle_gamma   90.00
#
_symmetry.space_group_name_H-M   'P 1'
#
loop_
_entity.id
_entity.type
_entity.pdbx_description
1 polymer ?
#
loop_
_entity_poly.entity_id
_entity_poly.type
_entity_poly.pdbx_seq_one_letter_code
_entity_poly.pdbx_strand_id
1 'polypeptide(L)'
;MSSYNAGTVSIANSDILIGTGTHWKDNKFGVAPAQTILIKVGNDFKLSAIKNINSDTELVLIDKFPYSVSNAEYFIQTSVPNTYSDAARKVTAQLKYTDELLFNLNKWMTESGVVYITTPEGKTIQLKSIDAMTSKIAELQKNSVSQDWVDSRFARGNVSYVDVSGTAPKIHFLPPDDKQSRGAFVIRANLSNDYQQSLEVYKRDANRDIIYSINFPMKSGTLATVDDVNVVNNYPVGAPIPWPSNYPPTSKNYLMCRGQEFDKSLFPNLAEAYPNGKLPDLRGEFIRGWDGSRGADPGRYCGTWQGDAIQELSGVLDGGNNIGLMTRPHDNTSGVFSEGDVRTMSYVTQNEISYAMRFDAFRVARTANETRPRNIAFNYIVRAV
;
A
#
# COMPACT_ATOMS: atom_id res chain seq x y z
N MET A 1 -7.30 -40.20 -72.55
CA MET A 1 -6.03 -39.44 -72.52
C MET A 1 -6.22 -38.29 -71.57
N SER A 2 -5.32 -38.11 -70.60
CA SER A 2 -5.30 -36.89 -69.80
C SER A 2 -4.68 -35.76 -70.63
N SER A 3 -5.22 -34.55 -70.50
CA SER A 3 -4.68 -33.36 -71.15
C SER A 3 -4.48 -32.26 -70.11
N TYR A 4 -3.45 -31.44 -70.33
CA TYR A 4 -3.20 -30.22 -69.57
C TYR A 4 -3.53 -29.01 -70.44
N ASN A 5 -4.37 -28.11 -69.94
CA ASN A 5 -4.91 -26.95 -70.67
C ASN A 5 -5.17 -25.74 -69.76
N ALA A 6 -4.53 -25.66 -68.59
CA ALA A 6 -4.66 -24.50 -67.72
C ALA A 6 -3.85 -23.32 -68.28
N GLY A 7 -4.47 -22.13 -68.30
CA GLY A 7 -3.88 -20.91 -68.85
C GLY A 7 -4.06 -20.74 -70.36
N THR A 8 -3.38 -19.75 -70.93
CA THR A 8 -3.33 -19.47 -72.38
C THR A 8 -1.91 -19.38 -72.87
N VAL A 9 -1.68 -19.46 -74.19
CA VAL A 9 -0.35 -19.37 -74.78
C VAL A 9 -0.23 -18.31 -75.87
N SER A 10 0.96 -17.74 -75.99
CA SER A 10 1.33 -16.75 -77.00
C SER A 10 2.66 -17.15 -77.64
N ILE A 11 2.74 -17.00 -78.97
CA ILE A 11 3.94 -17.29 -79.76
C ILE A 11 3.95 -16.39 -80.99
N ALA A 12 5.13 -15.94 -81.42
CA ALA A 12 5.28 -15.01 -82.52
C ALA A 12 6.34 -15.51 -83.50
N ASN A 13 5.96 -16.44 -84.39
CA ASN A 13 6.87 -17.06 -85.37
C ASN A 13 8.23 -17.45 -84.76
N SER A 14 8.16 -18.24 -83.69
CA SER A 14 9.30 -18.62 -82.84
C SER A 14 9.18 -20.11 -82.48
N ASP A 15 10.20 -20.67 -81.86
CA ASP A 15 10.14 -21.94 -81.14
C ASP A 15 9.83 -21.74 -79.65
N ILE A 16 9.83 -20.50 -79.13
CA ILE A 16 9.51 -20.20 -77.74
C ILE A 16 8.02 -19.90 -77.59
N LEU A 17 7.33 -20.70 -76.77
CA LEU A 17 5.92 -20.53 -76.41
C LEU A 17 5.83 -19.94 -74.99
N ILE A 18 5.13 -18.82 -74.86
CA ILE A 18 4.93 -18.11 -73.59
C ILE A 18 3.53 -18.41 -73.06
N GLY A 19 3.46 -18.93 -71.84
CA GLY A 19 2.22 -19.23 -71.13
C GLY A 19 1.81 -18.12 -70.17
N THR A 20 0.50 -17.88 -70.04
CA THR A 20 -0.09 -17.04 -69.00
C THR A 20 -1.00 -17.89 -68.12
N GLY A 21 -0.77 -17.92 -66.80
CA GLY A 21 -1.54 -18.77 -65.88
C GLY A 21 -1.27 -20.27 -66.04
N THR A 22 -0.09 -20.61 -66.55
CA THR A 22 0.37 -21.99 -66.77
C THR A 22 1.31 -22.43 -65.63
N HIS A 23 1.43 -23.75 -65.42
CA HIS A 23 2.26 -24.39 -64.40
C HIS A 23 3.02 -25.58 -65.02
N TRP A 24 3.71 -25.35 -66.14
CA TRP A 24 4.33 -26.44 -66.92
C TRP A 24 5.48 -27.15 -66.22
N LYS A 25 6.11 -26.52 -65.22
CA LYS A 25 7.22 -27.10 -64.45
C LYS A 25 6.72 -27.81 -63.19
N ASP A 26 5.45 -27.64 -62.82
CA ASP A 26 4.85 -28.41 -61.75
C ASP A 26 4.63 -29.87 -62.21
N ASN A 27 5.45 -30.75 -61.64
CA ASN A 27 5.45 -32.19 -61.88
C ASN A 27 4.07 -32.84 -61.67
N LYS A 28 3.17 -32.21 -60.90
CA LYS A 28 1.79 -32.67 -60.68
C LYS A 28 0.99 -32.78 -61.98
N PHE A 29 1.22 -31.88 -62.93
CA PHE A 29 0.44 -31.83 -64.17
C PHE A 29 0.99 -32.70 -65.29
N GLY A 30 2.20 -33.24 -65.12
CA GLY A 30 2.76 -34.26 -66.01
C GLY A 30 3.15 -33.75 -67.40
N VAL A 31 3.40 -32.44 -67.54
CA VAL A 31 3.94 -31.83 -68.76
C VAL A 31 5.44 -32.14 -68.87
N ALA A 32 5.90 -32.63 -70.02
CA ALA A 32 7.27 -33.07 -70.22
C ALA A 32 7.73 -32.88 -71.69
N PRO A 33 9.06 -32.82 -71.94
CA PRO A 33 9.61 -32.91 -73.30
C PRO A 33 9.12 -34.16 -74.06
N ALA A 34 9.13 -34.07 -75.38
CA ALA A 34 8.59 -35.03 -76.34
C ALA A 34 7.06 -35.25 -76.30
N GLN A 35 6.32 -34.53 -75.46
CA GLN A 35 4.86 -34.56 -75.51
C GLN A 35 4.31 -33.72 -76.65
N THR A 36 3.19 -34.19 -77.22
CA THR A 36 2.43 -33.47 -78.23
C THR A 36 1.69 -32.30 -77.60
N ILE A 37 1.82 -31.13 -78.24
CA ILE A 37 1.06 -29.92 -77.92
C ILE A 37 0.24 -29.49 -79.14
N LEU A 38 -1.03 -29.16 -78.90
CA LEU A 38 -1.96 -28.63 -79.88
C LEU A 38 -2.23 -27.17 -79.54
N ILE A 39 -1.93 -26.24 -80.45
CA ILE A 39 -2.12 -24.80 -80.24
C ILE A 39 -3.20 -24.31 -81.20
N LYS A 40 -4.19 -23.57 -80.70
CA LYS A 40 -5.29 -23.03 -81.51
C LYS A 40 -4.82 -21.86 -82.37
N VAL A 41 -5.01 -21.96 -83.67
CA VAL A 41 -4.71 -20.91 -84.67
C VAL A 41 -5.96 -20.71 -85.53
N GLY A 42 -6.65 -19.59 -85.32
CA GLY A 42 -7.98 -19.39 -85.91
C GLY A 42 -8.98 -20.43 -85.37
N ASN A 43 -9.60 -21.21 -86.27
CA ASN A 43 -10.55 -22.27 -85.90
C ASN A 43 -9.91 -23.67 -85.82
N ASP A 44 -8.63 -23.82 -86.15
CA ASP A 44 -7.94 -25.12 -86.17
C ASP A 44 -6.95 -25.26 -85.03
N PHE A 45 -6.69 -26.49 -84.60
CA PHE A 45 -5.53 -26.82 -83.78
C PHE A 45 -4.35 -27.23 -84.67
N LYS A 46 -3.19 -26.61 -84.45
CA LYS A 46 -1.94 -26.98 -85.11
C LYS A 46 -1.05 -27.73 -84.13
N LEU A 47 -0.46 -28.81 -84.62
CA LEU A 47 0.33 -29.75 -83.82
C LEU A 47 1.80 -29.35 -83.77
N SER A 48 2.40 -29.48 -82.60
CA SER A 48 3.84 -29.43 -82.39
C SER A 48 4.22 -30.41 -81.25
N ALA A 49 5.49 -30.45 -80.88
CA ALA A 49 5.98 -31.22 -79.74
C ALA A 49 6.87 -30.34 -78.86
N ILE A 50 6.88 -30.65 -77.56
CA ILE A 50 7.67 -29.91 -76.58
C ILE A 50 9.12 -30.39 -76.65
N LYS A 51 10.06 -29.49 -76.94
CA LYS A 51 11.50 -29.76 -76.90
C LYS A 51 12.07 -29.63 -75.50
N ASN A 52 11.71 -28.54 -74.81
CA ASN A 52 12.18 -28.25 -73.46
C ASN A 52 11.15 -27.43 -72.69
N ILE A 53 11.22 -27.47 -71.36
CA ILE A 53 10.38 -26.65 -70.48
C ILE A 53 11.32 -25.81 -69.63
N ASN A 54 11.34 -24.50 -69.86
CA ASN A 54 12.27 -23.60 -69.18
C ASN A 54 11.70 -23.15 -67.82
N SER A 55 10.41 -22.82 -67.78
CA SER A 55 9.69 -22.37 -66.57
C SER A 55 8.22 -22.79 -66.60
N ASP A 56 7.45 -22.42 -65.58
CA ASP A 56 6.00 -22.61 -65.56
C ASP A 56 5.27 -21.91 -66.70
N THR A 57 5.90 -20.89 -67.29
CA THR A 57 5.33 -19.99 -68.30
C THR A 57 6.14 -19.93 -69.59
N GLU A 58 7.17 -20.76 -69.75
CA GLU A 58 7.99 -20.78 -70.95
C GLU A 58 8.38 -22.22 -71.32
N LEU A 59 8.02 -22.62 -72.55
CA LEU A 59 8.47 -23.87 -73.14
C LEU A 59 9.02 -23.62 -74.54
N VAL A 60 9.88 -24.53 -74.99
CA VAL A 60 10.47 -24.52 -76.33
C VAL A 60 9.85 -25.67 -77.12
N LEU A 61 9.38 -25.38 -78.32
CA LEU A 61 8.85 -26.34 -79.28
C LEU A 61 9.98 -27.01 -80.07
N ILE A 62 9.72 -28.18 -80.64
CA ILE A 62 10.73 -28.95 -81.39
C ILE A 62 11.21 -28.24 -82.65
N ASP A 63 10.29 -27.54 -83.31
CA ASP A 63 10.54 -26.75 -84.51
C ASP A 63 9.91 -25.36 -84.36
N LYS A 64 10.39 -24.42 -85.17
CA LYS A 64 9.83 -23.07 -85.25
C LYS A 64 8.34 -23.16 -85.64
N PHE A 65 7.47 -22.62 -84.80
CA PHE A 65 6.03 -22.60 -85.05
C PHE A 65 5.68 -21.40 -85.94
N PRO A 66 5.22 -21.61 -87.19
CA PRO A 66 5.17 -20.55 -88.21
C PRO A 66 4.01 -19.57 -88.05
N TYR A 67 3.16 -19.76 -87.04
CA TYR A 67 1.99 -18.93 -86.77
C TYR A 67 2.24 -18.01 -85.58
N SER A 68 1.65 -16.81 -85.63
CA SER A 68 1.64 -15.88 -84.51
C SER A 68 0.27 -15.90 -83.86
N VAL A 69 0.20 -16.24 -82.58
CA VAL A 69 -1.04 -16.23 -81.79
C VAL A 69 -0.80 -15.57 -80.45
N SER A 70 -1.84 -14.94 -79.91
CA SER A 70 -1.82 -14.30 -78.59
C SER A 70 -3.00 -14.82 -77.78
N ASN A 71 -2.76 -15.19 -76.51
CA ASN A 71 -3.75 -15.74 -75.60
C ASN A 71 -4.57 -16.90 -76.18
N ALA A 72 -3.94 -17.76 -76.98
CA ALA A 72 -4.58 -18.90 -77.61
C ALA A 72 -4.84 -20.05 -76.62
N GLU A 73 -5.90 -20.79 -76.87
CA GLU A 73 -6.14 -22.09 -76.25
C GLU A 73 -5.12 -23.12 -76.74
N TYR A 74 -4.78 -24.06 -75.87
CA TYR A 74 -3.88 -25.15 -76.19
C TYR A 74 -4.19 -26.39 -75.36
N PHE A 75 -3.68 -27.53 -75.81
CA PHE A 75 -3.74 -28.79 -75.07
C PHE A 75 -2.41 -29.49 -75.17
N ILE A 76 -1.87 -29.93 -74.03
CA ILE A 76 -0.72 -30.84 -73.97
C ILE A 76 -1.25 -32.21 -73.63
N GLN A 77 -0.89 -33.21 -74.45
CA GLN A 77 -1.23 -34.59 -74.15
C GLN A 77 -0.28 -35.13 -73.08
N THR A 78 -0.81 -35.45 -71.90
CA THR A 78 -0.03 -35.98 -70.78
C THR A 78 -0.19 -37.50 -70.70
N SER A 79 0.79 -38.18 -70.07
CA SER A 79 0.72 -39.64 -69.93
C SER A 79 -0.47 -40.07 -69.08
N VAL A 80 -1.05 -41.22 -69.42
CA VAL A 80 -2.19 -41.82 -68.70
C VAL A 80 -1.87 -42.02 -67.20
N PRO A 81 -2.83 -41.74 -66.29
CA PRO A 81 -2.70 -42.12 -64.88
C PRO A 81 -2.32 -43.60 -64.72
N ASN A 82 -1.54 -43.94 -63.69
CA ASN A 82 -1.12 -45.33 -63.36
C ASN A 82 -0.09 -45.97 -64.34
N THR A 83 0.78 -45.17 -64.94
CA THR A 83 1.93 -45.65 -65.74
C THR A 83 3.24 -45.54 -64.94
N TYR A 84 4.30 -46.24 -65.36
CA TYR A 84 5.64 -46.11 -64.73
C TYR A 84 6.13 -44.67 -64.71
N SER A 85 5.88 -43.91 -65.79
CA SER A 85 6.21 -42.48 -65.86
C SER A 85 5.39 -41.63 -64.88
N ASP A 86 4.14 -42.02 -64.60
CA ASP A 86 3.30 -41.37 -63.59
C ASP A 86 3.79 -41.66 -62.16
N ALA A 87 4.19 -42.90 -61.90
CA ALA A 87 4.82 -43.29 -60.65
C ALA A 87 6.13 -42.50 -60.41
N ALA A 88 7.01 -42.41 -61.40
CA ALA A 88 8.26 -41.66 -61.30
C ALA A 88 8.02 -40.18 -60.97
N ARG A 89 7.04 -39.53 -61.62
CA ARG A 89 6.71 -38.12 -61.33
C ARG A 89 6.13 -37.91 -59.94
N LYS A 90 5.24 -38.79 -59.48
CA LYS A 90 4.66 -38.72 -58.13
C LYS A 90 5.75 -38.91 -57.07
N VAL A 91 6.70 -39.82 -57.30
CA VAL A 91 7.88 -39.99 -56.44
C VAL A 91 8.72 -38.72 -56.41
N THR A 92 9.02 -38.12 -57.57
CA THR A 92 9.80 -36.86 -57.62
C THR A 92 9.09 -35.70 -56.93
N ALA A 93 7.77 -35.56 -57.11
CA ALA A 93 6.98 -34.54 -56.41
C ALA A 93 6.98 -34.77 -54.89
N GLN A 94 6.84 -36.02 -54.45
CA GLN A 94 6.91 -36.40 -53.04
C GLN A 94 8.29 -36.09 -52.43
N LEU A 95 9.37 -36.36 -53.18
CA LEU A 95 10.74 -36.04 -52.76
C LEU A 95 10.91 -34.52 -52.59
N LYS A 96 10.41 -33.72 -53.54
CA LYS A 96 10.43 -32.25 -53.44
C LYS A 96 9.69 -31.74 -52.20
N TYR A 97 8.50 -32.28 -51.91
CA TYR A 97 7.76 -31.92 -50.69
C TYR A 97 8.51 -32.31 -49.41
N THR A 98 9.25 -33.41 -49.46
CA THR A 98 10.09 -33.85 -48.34
C THR A 98 11.26 -32.91 -48.13
N ASP A 99 11.93 -32.47 -49.21
CA ASP A 99 13.02 -31.48 -49.13
C ASP A 99 12.53 -30.13 -48.59
N GLU A 100 11.37 -29.66 -49.03
CA GLU A 100 10.76 -28.42 -48.53
C GLU A 100 10.40 -28.53 -47.04
N LEU A 101 9.86 -29.68 -46.60
CA LEU A 101 9.59 -29.94 -45.19
C LEU A 101 10.89 -29.91 -44.37
N LEU A 102 11.94 -30.59 -44.83
CA LEU A 102 13.24 -30.64 -44.15
C LEU A 102 13.88 -29.24 -44.05
N PHE A 103 13.79 -28.45 -45.12
CA PHE A 103 14.26 -27.07 -45.13
C PHE A 103 13.51 -26.19 -44.13
N ASN A 104 12.18 -26.28 -44.11
CA ASN A 104 11.33 -25.56 -43.17
C ASN A 104 11.60 -25.96 -41.72
N LEU A 105 11.80 -27.27 -41.46
CA LEU A 105 12.20 -27.77 -40.15
C LEU A 105 13.55 -27.21 -39.73
N ASN A 106 14.56 -27.23 -40.61
CA ASN A 106 15.87 -26.66 -40.32
C ASN A 106 15.75 -25.18 -39.95
N LYS A 107 15.02 -24.37 -40.73
CA LYS A 107 14.78 -22.96 -40.41
C LYS A 107 14.14 -22.78 -39.03
N TRP A 108 13.10 -23.54 -38.72
CA TRP A 108 12.41 -23.43 -37.44
C TRP A 108 13.30 -23.79 -36.25
N MET A 109 14.20 -24.76 -36.43
CA MET A 109 15.13 -25.22 -35.40
C MET A 109 16.34 -24.30 -35.22
N THR A 110 16.87 -23.68 -36.28
CA THR A 110 18.18 -23.02 -36.24
C THR A 110 18.15 -21.50 -36.36
N GLU A 111 17.12 -20.91 -36.96
CA GLU A 111 17.05 -19.44 -37.07
C GLU A 111 16.67 -18.80 -35.72
N SER A 112 17.09 -17.55 -35.51
CA SER A 112 16.76 -16.80 -34.30
C SER A 112 15.49 -15.96 -34.50
N GLY A 113 14.60 -15.93 -33.49
CA GLY A 113 13.46 -15.02 -33.46
C GLY A 113 12.21 -15.54 -34.17
N VAL A 114 11.73 -14.79 -35.15
CA VAL A 114 10.53 -15.12 -35.94
C VAL A 114 10.98 -15.74 -37.26
N VAL A 115 10.40 -16.90 -37.60
CA VAL A 115 10.71 -17.67 -38.81
C VAL A 115 9.47 -17.70 -39.70
N TYR A 116 9.69 -17.60 -41.01
CA TYR A 116 8.66 -17.68 -42.03
C TYR A 116 8.77 -19.03 -42.76
N ILE A 117 7.72 -19.84 -42.67
CA ILE A 117 7.60 -21.16 -43.28
C ILE A 117 6.66 -21.10 -44.48
N THR A 118 7.08 -21.60 -45.64
CA THR A 118 6.22 -21.70 -46.81
C THR A 118 5.67 -23.12 -46.90
N THR A 119 4.34 -23.28 -46.93
CA THR A 119 3.69 -24.59 -47.12
C THR A 119 3.85 -25.08 -48.57
N PRO A 120 3.67 -26.39 -48.82
CA PRO A 120 3.62 -26.95 -50.18
C PRO A 120 2.63 -26.27 -51.14
N GLU A 121 1.63 -25.57 -50.60
CA GLU A 121 0.61 -24.82 -51.35
C GLU A 121 1.02 -23.37 -51.62
N GLY A 122 2.23 -22.96 -51.24
CA GLY A 122 2.76 -21.61 -51.43
C GLY A 122 2.35 -20.60 -50.36
N LYS A 123 1.72 -21.03 -49.26
CA LYS A 123 1.27 -20.14 -48.18
C LYS A 123 2.38 -19.92 -47.15
N THR A 124 2.66 -18.67 -46.80
CA THR A 124 3.62 -18.32 -45.74
C THR A 124 2.95 -18.30 -44.36
N ILE A 125 3.58 -18.94 -43.37
CA ILE A 125 3.18 -19.00 -41.96
C ILE A 125 4.29 -18.41 -41.10
N GLN A 126 3.93 -17.60 -40.11
CA GLN A 126 4.86 -17.01 -39.14
C GLN A 126 4.89 -17.87 -37.87
N LEU A 127 6.07 -18.36 -37.47
CA LEU A 127 6.31 -19.09 -36.22
C LEU A 127 7.41 -18.43 -35.40
N LYS A 128 7.43 -18.68 -34.08
CA LYS A 128 8.63 -18.43 -33.26
C LYS A 128 9.59 -19.61 -33.41
N SER A 129 10.88 -19.33 -33.60
CA SER A 129 11.89 -20.39 -33.67
C SER A 129 12.03 -21.14 -32.35
N ILE A 130 12.53 -22.37 -32.43
CA ILE A 130 12.84 -23.16 -31.24
C ILE A 130 13.89 -22.44 -30.38
N ASP A 131 14.89 -21.82 -31.00
CA ASP A 131 15.89 -21.02 -30.30
C ASP A 131 15.27 -19.82 -29.55
N ALA A 132 14.34 -19.10 -30.19
CA ALA A 132 13.63 -17.98 -29.55
C ALA A 132 12.76 -18.43 -28.37
N MET A 133 12.08 -19.57 -28.51
CA MET A 133 11.30 -20.16 -27.42
C MET A 133 12.20 -20.64 -26.29
N THR A 134 13.32 -21.28 -26.60
CA THR A 134 14.32 -21.77 -25.64
C THR A 134 14.96 -20.61 -24.88
N SER A 135 15.34 -19.54 -25.59
CA SER A 135 15.83 -18.29 -24.99
C SER A 135 14.79 -17.67 -24.05
N LYS A 136 13.50 -17.67 -24.43
CA LYS A 136 12.44 -17.16 -23.56
C LYS A 136 12.24 -18.04 -22.33
N ILE A 137 12.34 -19.36 -22.46
CA ILE A 137 12.31 -20.30 -21.33
C ILE A 137 13.49 -20.04 -20.40
N ALA A 138 14.70 -19.85 -20.93
CA ALA A 138 15.88 -19.53 -20.13
C ALA A 138 15.76 -18.17 -19.40
N GLU A 139 15.18 -17.16 -20.05
CA GLU A 139 14.88 -15.86 -19.43
C GLU A 139 13.86 -16.00 -18.28
N LEU A 140 12.80 -16.79 -18.48
CA LEU A 140 11.81 -17.09 -17.44
C LEU A 140 12.46 -17.85 -16.27
N GLN A 141 13.36 -18.78 -16.54
CA GLN A 141 14.14 -19.50 -15.52
C GLN A 141 15.08 -18.56 -14.74
N LYS A 142 15.69 -17.57 -15.38
CA LYS A 142 16.56 -16.57 -14.70
C LYS A 142 15.80 -15.73 -13.67
N ASN A 143 14.53 -15.44 -13.94
CA ASN A 143 13.66 -14.66 -13.05
C ASN A 143 12.79 -15.53 -12.13
N SER A 144 13.02 -16.85 -12.13
CA SER A 144 12.32 -17.81 -11.28
C SER A 144 13.31 -18.49 -10.33
N VAL A 145 12.89 -18.72 -9.10
CA VAL A 145 13.66 -19.55 -8.14
C VAL A 145 13.23 -21.00 -8.33
N SER A 146 14.16 -21.96 -8.25
CA SER A 146 13.81 -23.38 -8.49
C SER A 146 12.83 -23.88 -7.42
N GLN A 147 11.89 -24.74 -7.83
CA GLN A 147 10.92 -25.35 -6.91
C GLN A 147 11.65 -26.06 -5.75
N ASP A 148 12.72 -26.80 -6.07
CA ASP A 148 13.59 -27.43 -5.07
C ASP A 148 14.25 -26.42 -4.12
N TRP A 149 14.64 -25.23 -4.61
CA TRP A 149 15.20 -24.17 -3.77
C TRP A 149 14.15 -23.58 -2.84
N VAL A 150 12.92 -23.38 -3.31
CA VAL A 150 11.80 -22.90 -2.47
C VAL A 150 11.45 -23.95 -1.42
N ASP A 151 11.26 -25.20 -1.85
CA ASP A 151 10.82 -26.32 -1.02
C ASP A 151 11.88 -26.75 0.00
N SER A 152 13.17 -26.56 -0.29
CA SER A 152 14.27 -26.93 0.61
C SER A 152 14.96 -25.77 1.34
N ARG A 153 14.84 -24.50 0.89
CA ARG A 153 15.69 -23.40 1.40
C ARG A 153 15.00 -22.06 1.68
N PHE A 154 13.75 -21.83 1.31
CA PHE A 154 13.09 -20.60 1.73
C PHE A 154 12.88 -20.59 3.26
N ALA A 155 13.63 -19.73 3.95
CA ALA A 155 13.59 -19.49 5.40
C ALA A 155 14.03 -20.67 6.32
N ARG A 156 14.99 -21.51 5.90
CA ARG A 156 15.70 -22.42 6.82
C ARG A 156 17.24 -22.29 6.70
N GLY A 157 17.84 -21.41 7.52
CA GLY A 157 19.26 -21.48 7.94
C GLY A 157 20.32 -20.84 7.01
N ASN A 158 21.25 -20.08 7.63
CA ASN A 158 22.51 -19.50 7.12
C ASN A 158 22.53 -18.92 5.69
N VAL A 159 21.55 -18.07 5.36
CA VAL A 159 21.65 -17.15 4.22
C VAL A 159 22.08 -15.77 4.74
N SER A 160 23.16 -15.21 4.21
CA SER A 160 23.72 -13.94 4.69
C SER A 160 23.02 -12.70 4.14
N TYR A 161 22.45 -12.71 2.92
CA TYR A 161 21.56 -11.66 2.41
C TYR A 161 20.76 -12.09 1.15
N VAL A 162 19.63 -11.43 0.88
CA VAL A 162 18.82 -11.52 -0.35
C VAL A 162 18.84 -10.15 -1.03
N ASP A 163 19.34 -10.08 -2.27
CA ASP A 163 19.48 -8.82 -3.01
C ASP A 163 18.26 -8.55 -3.90
N VAL A 164 17.66 -7.36 -3.76
CA VAL A 164 16.53 -6.90 -4.55
C VAL A 164 16.77 -5.44 -4.94
N SER A 165 16.96 -5.18 -6.24
CA SER A 165 17.34 -3.86 -6.76
C SER A 165 16.15 -3.08 -7.36
N GLY A 166 16.27 -1.75 -7.40
CA GLY A 166 15.27 -0.83 -7.96
C GLY A 166 14.84 0.26 -6.98
N THR A 167 13.96 1.17 -7.43
CA THR A 167 13.45 2.28 -6.60
C THR A 167 12.35 1.85 -5.63
N ALA A 168 11.77 0.66 -5.80
CA ALA A 168 10.76 0.12 -4.90
C ALA A 168 10.81 -1.42 -4.82
N PRO A 169 11.94 -2.01 -4.37
CA PRO A 169 12.10 -3.46 -4.32
C PRO A 169 11.10 -4.09 -3.34
N LYS A 170 10.64 -5.31 -3.67
CA LYS A 170 9.60 -6.02 -2.91
C LYS A 170 9.91 -7.49 -2.76
N ILE A 171 9.52 -8.05 -1.61
CA ILE A 171 9.47 -9.49 -1.35
C ILE A 171 8.02 -9.87 -1.08
N HIS A 172 7.47 -10.75 -1.89
CA HIS A 172 6.10 -11.24 -1.77
C HIS A 172 6.09 -12.63 -1.11
N PHE A 173 5.35 -12.75 -0.02
CA PHE A 173 5.01 -14.01 0.63
C PHE A 173 3.59 -14.39 0.19
N LEU A 174 3.52 -15.28 -0.79
CA LEU A 174 2.27 -15.77 -1.35
C LEU A 174 1.72 -16.94 -0.53
N PRO A 175 0.39 -17.08 -0.41
CA PRO A 175 -0.21 -18.25 0.22
C PRO A 175 -0.10 -19.48 -0.70
N PRO A 176 -0.32 -20.70 -0.18
CA PRO A 176 -0.44 -21.90 -1.00
C PRO A 176 -1.51 -21.79 -2.08
N ASP A 177 -1.41 -22.59 -3.14
CA ASP A 177 -2.30 -22.53 -4.31
C ASP A 177 -3.79 -22.71 -3.96
N ASP A 178 -4.10 -23.53 -2.96
CA ASP A 178 -5.47 -23.74 -2.48
C ASP A 178 -5.99 -22.62 -1.56
N LYS A 179 -5.15 -21.62 -1.27
CA LYS A 179 -5.42 -20.50 -0.35
C LYS A 179 -5.19 -19.12 -0.97
N GLN A 180 -5.18 -19.01 -2.31
CA GLN A 180 -4.96 -17.73 -3.02
C GLN A 180 -5.93 -16.60 -2.58
N SER A 181 -7.15 -16.95 -2.13
CA SER A 181 -8.12 -15.99 -1.57
C SER A 181 -7.63 -15.26 -0.32
N ARG A 182 -6.59 -15.76 0.36
CA ARG A 182 -6.00 -15.10 1.54
C ARG A 182 -5.13 -13.90 1.17
N GLY A 183 -4.78 -13.70 -0.10
CA GLY A 183 -3.87 -12.63 -0.54
C GLY A 183 -2.45 -12.78 0.01
N ALA A 184 -1.61 -11.76 -0.19
CA ALA A 184 -0.17 -11.83 0.10
C ALA A 184 0.24 -11.04 1.36
N PHE A 185 1.38 -11.38 1.93
CA PHE A 185 2.14 -10.49 2.82
C PHE A 185 3.36 -9.97 2.06
N VAL A 186 3.69 -8.69 2.19
CA VAL A 186 4.72 -8.06 1.37
C VAL A 186 5.61 -7.17 2.23
N ILE A 187 6.92 -7.27 1.99
CA ILE A 187 7.92 -6.33 2.48
C ILE A 187 8.38 -5.50 1.29
N ARG A 188 8.30 -4.18 1.38
CA ARG A 188 8.67 -3.24 0.33
C ARG A 188 9.63 -2.20 0.89
N ALA A 189 10.74 -1.95 0.22
CA ALA A 189 11.48 -0.71 0.44
C ALA A 189 11.01 0.35 -0.57
N ASN A 190 10.96 1.61 -0.15
CA ASN A 190 10.90 2.75 -1.03
C ASN A 190 12.29 3.38 -1.06
N LEU A 191 12.93 3.39 -2.22
CA LEU A 191 14.29 3.89 -2.46
C LEU A 191 14.28 4.92 -3.59
N SER A 192 13.17 5.65 -3.76
CA SER A 192 12.99 6.64 -4.83
C SER A 192 13.94 7.84 -4.72
N ASN A 193 14.28 8.25 -3.49
CA ASN A 193 15.24 9.32 -3.18
C ASN A 193 15.64 9.28 -1.69
N ASP A 194 16.66 10.06 -1.33
CA ASP A 194 17.25 10.14 0.02
C ASP A 194 16.30 10.60 1.12
N TYR A 195 15.16 11.23 0.77
CA TYR A 195 14.15 11.72 1.70
C TYR A 195 12.90 10.82 1.77
N GLN A 196 12.89 9.71 1.04
CA GLN A 196 11.78 8.75 1.01
C GLN A 196 12.25 7.30 1.28
N GLN A 197 13.52 7.13 1.66
CA GLN A 197 14.08 5.83 2.06
C GLN A 197 13.33 5.27 3.26
N SER A 198 12.39 4.36 3.01
CA SER A 198 11.52 3.81 4.04
C SER A 198 11.20 2.35 3.77
N LEU A 199 10.93 1.60 4.84
CA LEU A 199 10.45 0.23 4.77
C LEU A 199 8.95 0.21 5.04
N GLU A 200 8.21 -0.51 4.22
CA GLU A 200 6.78 -0.77 4.38
C GLU A 200 6.55 -2.29 4.44
N VAL A 201 5.82 -2.72 5.46
CA VAL A 201 5.39 -4.11 5.63
C VAL A 201 3.87 -4.14 5.63
N TYR A 202 3.27 -4.86 4.68
CA TYR A 202 1.82 -4.81 4.50
C TYR A 202 1.19 -6.14 4.09
N LYS A 203 -0.08 -6.29 4.45
CA LYS A 203 -0.97 -7.37 4.01
C LYS A 203 -1.83 -6.87 2.86
N ARG A 204 -1.91 -7.66 1.79
CA ARG A 204 -2.93 -7.49 0.75
C ARG A 204 -3.98 -8.59 0.80
N ASP A 205 -5.19 -8.27 0.37
CA ASP A 205 -6.24 -9.25 0.09
C ASP A 205 -6.07 -9.86 -1.33
N ALA A 206 -7.04 -10.68 -1.76
CA ALA A 206 -7.03 -11.30 -3.08
C ALA A 206 -7.21 -10.30 -4.23
N ASN A 207 -7.84 -9.15 -3.97
CA ASN A 207 -8.05 -8.07 -4.94
C ASN A 207 -6.82 -7.16 -5.08
N ARG A 208 -5.77 -7.42 -4.28
CA ARG A 208 -4.52 -6.66 -4.21
C ARG A 208 -4.65 -5.33 -3.45
N ASP A 209 -5.73 -5.15 -2.70
CA ASP A 209 -5.92 -4.01 -1.82
C ASP A 209 -5.12 -4.20 -0.54
N ILE A 210 -4.50 -3.12 -0.05
CA ILE A 210 -3.75 -3.14 1.22
C ILE A 210 -4.75 -3.03 2.36
N ILE A 211 -4.77 -4.05 3.23
CA ILE A 211 -5.70 -4.13 4.36
C ILE A 211 -5.02 -3.89 5.71
N TYR A 212 -3.71 -4.13 5.81
CA TYR A 212 -2.89 -3.78 6.97
C TYR A 212 -1.55 -3.26 6.47
N SER A 213 -1.03 -2.17 7.03
CA SER A 213 0.29 -1.62 6.67
C SER A 213 1.01 -1.07 7.89
N ILE A 214 2.31 -1.33 7.96
CA ILE A 214 3.26 -0.79 8.93
C ILE A 214 4.33 -0.06 8.12
N ASN A 215 4.49 1.25 8.38
CA ASN A 215 5.50 2.09 7.74
C ASN A 215 6.59 2.45 8.75
N PHE A 216 7.85 2.29 8.36
CA PHE A 216 9.00 2.68 9.17
C PHE A 216 9.36 4.14 8.85
N PRO A 217 9.31 5.06 9.84
CA PRO A 217 9.65 6.46 9.61
C PRO A 217 11.16 6.63 9.37
N MET A 218 11.55 7.70 8.67
CA MET A 218 12.96 8.11 8.49
C MET A 218 13.52 8.77 9.76
N LYS A 219 13.44 8.07 10.88
CA LYS A 219 13.97 8.49 12.17
C LYS A 219 14.58 7.27 12.86
N SER A 220 15.77 7.44 13.45
CA SER A 220 16.33 6.44 14.35
C SER A 220 15.56 6.45 15.67
N GLY A 221 15.21 5.27 16.18
CA GLY A 221 14.46 5.13 17.43
C GLY A 221 13.96 3.71 17.67
N THR A 222 13.33 3.51 18.83
CA THR A 222 12.62 2.27 19.16
C THR A 222 11.15 2.43 18.77
N LEU A 223 10.58 1.43 18.09
CA LEU A 223 9.15 1.40 17.80
C LEU A 223 8.40 1.09 19.10
N ALA A 224 7.48 1.97 19.49
CA ALA A 224 6.59 1.77 20.63
C ALA A 224 5.28 1.10 20.15
N THR A 225 4.84 0.09 20.88
CA THR A 225 3.45 -0.40 20.75
C THR A 225 2.48 0.70 21.23
N VAL A 226 1.21 0.57 20.87
CA VAL A 226 0.18 1.47 21.42
C VAL A 226 0.16 1.41 22.96
N ASP A 227 0.43 0.23 23.53
CA ASP A 227 0.52 0.04 24.97
C ASP A 227 1.73 0.76 25.57
N ASP A 228 2.90 0.71 24.93
CA ASP A 228 4.10 1.47 25.36
C ASP A 228 3.83 2.98 25.35
N VAL A 229 3.13 3.48 24.33
CA VAL A 229 2.68 4.89 24.28
C VAL A 229 1.70 5.20 25.40
N ASN A 230 0.79 4.27 25.69
CA ASN A 230 -0.23 4.41 26.74
C ASN A 230 0.35 4.32 28.15
N VAL A 231 1.47 3.65 28.37
CA VAL A 231 2.10 3.52 29.69
C VAL A 231 2.94 4.75 30.02
N VAL A 232 3.67 5.31 29.05
CA VAL A 232 4.69 6.34 29.32
C VAL A 232 4.14 7.77 29.35
N ASN A 233 3.02 8.07 28.68
CA ASN A 233 2.53 9.46 28.49
C ASN A 233 1.21 9.80 29.19
N ASN A 234 0.76 8.97 30.14
CA ASN A 234 -0.60 9.04 30.65
C ASN A 234 -0.64 9.53 32.11
N TYR A 235 -1.13 10.75 32.30
CA TYR A 235 -1.58 11.24 33.60
C TYR A 235 -2.57 10.22 34.22
N PRO A 236 -2.47 9.81 35.49
CA PRO A 236 -3.30 8.73 36.04
C PRO A 236 -4.81 8.99 35.87
N VAL A 237 -5.58 7.93 35.59
CA VAL A 237 -7.05 8.03 35.54
C VAL A 237 -7.57 8.46 36.90
N GLY A 238 -8.51 9.40 36.92
CA GLY A 238 -9.10 9.91 38.16
C GLY A 238 -8.27 10.96 38.92
N ALA A 239 -7.01 11.20 38.57
CA ALA A 239 -6.23 12.27 39.19
C ALA A 239 -6.74 13.65 38.71
N PRO A 240 -7.06 14.60 39.62
CA PRO A 240 -7.46 15.95 39.22
C PRO A 240 -6.36 16.71 38.48
N ILE A 241 -6.73 17.33 37.35
CA ILE A 241 -5.84 18.11 36.49
C ILE A 241 -6.38 19.55 36.42
N PRO A 242 -5.60 20.58 36.80
CA PRO A 242 -5.95 21.97 36.55
C PRO A 242 -6.09 22.24 35.05
N TRP A 243 -7.22 22.79 34.65
CA TRP A 243 -7.57 23.07 33.26
C TRP A 243 -8.00 24.54 33.08
N PRO A 244 -7.38 25.30 32.16
CA PRO A 244 -7.57 26.75 32.05
C PRO A 244 -8.88 27.16 31.37
N SER A 245 -9.65 26.22 30.83
CA SER A 245 -10.87 26.51 30.08
C SER A 245 -12.13 26.09 30.84
N ASN A 246 -13.24 26.76 30.52
CA ASN A 246 -14.57 26.50 31.06
C ASN A 246 -15.18 25.17 30.60
N TYR A 247 -14.54 24.45 29.68
CA TYR A 247 -14.99 23.15 29.16
C TYR A 247 -13.81 22.18 29.07
N PRO A 248 -14.00 20.89 29.42
CA PRO A 248 -12.93 19.91 29.25
C PRO A 248 -12.59 19.76 27.75
N PRO A 249 -11.38 19.26 27.40
CA PRO A 249 -11.04 18.95 26.02
C PRO A 249 -12.08 17.99 25.42
N THR A 250 -12.69 18.35 24.28
CA THR A 250 -13.67 17.49 23.60
C THR A 250 -13.04 16.31 22.86
N SER A 251 -11.75 16.39 22.54
CA SER A 251 -11.02 15.38 21.77
C SER A 251 -10.48 14.21 22.61
N LYS A 252 -10.65 14.26 23.94
CA LYS A 252 -10.13 13.26 24.87
C LYS A 252 -11.17 13.08 25.98
N ASN A 253 -11.51 11.85 26.35
CA ASN A 253 -12.54 11.58 27.35
C ASN A 253 -12.13 12.14 28.73
N TYR A 254 -12.60 13.36 29.04
CA TYR A 254 -12.36 14.07 30.29
C TYR A 254 -13.68 14.53 30.92
N LEU A 255 -13.77 14.45 32.24
CA LEU A 255 -14.91 14.91 33.02
C LEU A 255 -14.47 16.00 34.00
N MET A 256 -15.31 17.00 34.22
CA MET A 256 -15.08 18.01 35.26
C MET A 256 -15.32 17.45 36.66
N CYS A 257 -14.61 17.91 37.68
CA CYS A 257 -14.89 17.55 39.08
C CYS A 257 -15.94 18.50 39.68
N ARG A 258 -17.22 18.27 39.36
CA ARG A 258 -18.35 19.11 39.80
C ARG A 258 -19.40 18.33 40.60
N GLY A 259 -18.99 17.24 41.25
CA GLY A 259 -19.89 16.45 42.10
C GLY A 259 -20.84 15.52 41.33
N GLN A 260 -20.65 15.31 40.03
CA GLN A 260 -21.56 14.48 39.24
C GLN A 260 -21.24 12.98 39.33
N GLU A 261 -22.26 12.17 39.09
CA GLU A 261 -22.12 10.72 38.92
C GLU A 261 -21.58 10.37 37.53
N PHE A 262 -20.99 9.18 37.42
CA PHE A 262 -20.53 8.59 36.17
C PHE A 262 -20.85 7.10 36.10
N ASP A 263 -20.97 6.59 34.88
CA ASP A 263 -21.22 5.18 34.64
C ASP A 263 -19.93 4.37 34.84
N LYS A 264 -19.92 3.53 35.88
CA LYS A 264 -18.77 2.68 36.22
C LYS A 264 -18.51 1.59 35.18
N SER A 265 -19.52 1.18 34.42
CA SER A 265 -19.36 0.19 33.34
C SER A 265 -18.68 0.81 32.12
N LEU A 266 -18.95 2.09 31.85
CA LEU A 266 -18.33 2.84 30.77
C LEU A 266 -16.92 3.32 31.12
N PHE A 267 -16.65 3.59 32.41
CA PHE A 267 -15.36 4.11 32.90
C PHE A 267 -14.81 3.27 34.07
N PRO A 268 -14.42 2.00 33.83
CA PRO A 268 -13.98 1.09 34.89
C PRO A 268 -12.71 1.57 35.60
N ASN A 269 -11.76 2.18 34.89
CA ASN A 269 -10.52 2.70 35.48
C ASN A 269 -10.79 3.96 36.33
N LEU A 270 -11.83 4.73 36.00
CA LEU A 270 -12.26 5.85 36.85
C LEU A 270 -12.98 5.37 38.11
N ALA A 271 -13.70 4.24 38.02
CA ALA A 271 -14.34 3.59 39.15
C ALA A 271 -13.32 3.02 40.16
N GLU A 272 -12.11 2.67 39.74
CA GLU A 272 -11.02 2.31 40.66
C GLU A 272 -10.63 3.51 41.54
N ALA A 273 -10.52 4.71 40.95
CA ALA A 273 -10.21 5.94 41.68
C ALA A 273 -11.39 6.47 42.51
N TYR A 274 -12.62 6.32 42.01
CA TYR A 274 -13.86 6.78 42.65
C TYR A 274 -14.90 5.64 42.73
N PRO A 275 -14.79 4.72 43.70
CA PRO A 275 -15.62 3.49 43.76
C PRO A 275 -17.12 3.71 43.91
N ASN A 276 -17.51 4.86 44.47
CA ASN A 276 -18.92 5.26 44.62
C ASN A 276 -19.56 5.71 43.28
N GLY A 277 -18.80 5.80 42.19
CA GLY A 277 -19.30 6.26 40.89
C GLY A 277 -19.58 7.76 40.84
N LYS A 278 -18.99 8.55 41.74
CA LYS A 278 -19.23 10.00 41.85
C LYS A 278 -17.92 10.76 41.99
N LEU A 279 -17.76 11.78 41.16
CA LEU A 279 -16.59 12.67 41.25
C LEU A 279 -16.75 13.65 42.44
N PRO A 280 -15.65 14.11 43.03
CA PRO A 280 -15.69 15.20 44.00
C PRO A 280 -16.18 16.49 43.32
N ASP A 281 -16.79 17.37 44.11
CA ASP A 281 -17.02 18.76 43.71
C ASP A 281 -15.83 19.59 44.17
N LEU A 282 -14.96 19.98 43.25
CA LEU A 282 -13.72 20.71 43.54
C LEU A 282 -13.80 22.18 43.15
N ARG A 283 -15.00 22.69 42.87
CA ARG A 283 -15.21 24.10 42.52
C ARG A 283 -15.00 24.96 43.75
N GLY A 284 -13.97 25.82 43.72
CA GLY A 284 -13.60 26.68 44.85
C GLY A 284 -12.70 26.02 45.89
N GLU A 285 -12.33 24.75 45.69
CA GLU A 285 -11.57 23.97 46.68
C GLU A 285 -10.06 23.97 46.40
N PHE A 286 -9.26 23.90 47.47
CA PHE A 286 -7.83 23.64 47.39
C PHE A 286 -7.54 22.16 47.66
N ILE A 287 -6.74 21.53 46.80
CA ILE A 287 -6.24 20.17 47.03
C ILE A 287 -4.96 20.25 47.86
N ARG A 288 -4.89 19.45 48.93
CA ARG A 288 -3.67 19.26 49.74
C ARG A 288 -3.25 17.81 49.79
N GLY A 289 -1.98 17.57 50.13
CA GLY A 289 -1.49 16.23 50.41
C GLY A 289 -2.22 15.61 51.62
N TRP A 290 -2.60 14.34 51.49
CA TRP A 290 -3.11 13.54 52.59
C TRP A 290 -1.98 13.16 53.53
N ASP A 291 -2.24 13.20 54.84
CA ASP A 291 -1.22 12.99 55.87
C ASP A 291 -0.70 11.54 55.93
N GLY A 292 -1.55 10.55 55.61
CA GLY A 292 -1.12 9.15 55.55
C GLY A 292 -0.52 8.63 56.85
N SER A 293 -0.98 9.13 58.01
CA SER A 293 -0.45 8.81 59.35
C SER A 293 0.92 9.39 59.69
N ARG A 294 1.39 10.43 58.98
CA ARG A 294 2.60 11.17 59.36
C ARG A 294 2.42 12.00 60.64
N GLY A 295 1.18 12.40 60.97
CA GLY A 295 0.83 13.12 62.20
C GLY A 295 0.60 14.62 62.02
N ALA A 296 0.62 15.15 60.78
CA ALA A 296 0.35 16.56 60.50
C ALA A 296 -1.15 16.88 60.36
N ASP A 297 -2.00 15.88 60.08
CA ASP A 297 -3.46 16.02 60.03
C ASP A 297 -4.12 14.73 60.58
N PRO A 298 -3.99 14.46 61.91
CA PRO A 298 -4.44 13.20 62.50
C PRO A 298 -5.96 12.98 62.36
N GLY A 299 -6.36 11.75 62.04
CA GLY A 299 -7.77 11.35 61.96
C GLY A 299 -8.49 11.71 60.65
N ARG A 300 -7.80 12.33 59.69
CA ARG A 300 -8.36 12.65 58.37
C ARG A 300 -8.11 11.55 57.34
N TYR A 301 -9.10 11.31 56.47
CA TYR A 301 -9.03 10.35 55.37
C TYR A 301 -8.79 11.03 54.02
N CYS A 302 -8.21 10.31 53.06
CA CYS A 302 -8.03 10.83 51.71
C CYS A 302 -9.38 11.14 51.06
N GLY A 303 -9.50 12.29 50.40
CA GLY A 303 -10.73 12.73 49.73
C GLY A 303 -11.77 13.40 50.62
N THR A 304 -11.53 13.60 51.92
CA THR A 304 -12.47 14.31 52.80
C THR A 304 -12.30 15.83 52.75
N TRP A 305 -13.43 16.53 52.75
CA TRP A 305 -13.50 17.99 52.82
C TRP A 305 -13.14 18.51 54.22
N GLN A 306 -12.58 19.72 54.27
CA GLN A 306 -12.29 20.44 55.51
C GLN A 306 -12.48 21.94 55.22
N GLY A 307 -13.12 22.65 56.14
CA GLY A 307 -13.25 24.11 56.06
C GLY A 307 -11.93 24.83 56.26
N ASP A 308 -11.91 26.12 55.93
CA ASP A 308 -10.76 26.97 56.22
C ASP A 308 -10.59 27.16 57.74
N ALA A 309 -9.34 27.42 58.14
CA ALA A 309 -8.99 27.77 59.50
C ALA A 309 -7.84 28.78 59.48
N ILE A 310 -7.90 29.77 60.38
CA ILE A 310 -6.76 30.65 60.66
C ILE A 310 -5.95 30.08 61.82
N GLN A 311 -4.65 30.37 61.83
CA GLN A 311 -3.85 30.15 63.03
C GLN A 311 -4.34 31.05 64.17
N GLU A 312 -4.04 30.66 65.40
CA GLU A 312 -4.35 31.44 66.59
C GLU A 312 -3.82 32.88 66.44
N LEU A 313 -4.71 33.85 66.65
CA LEU A 313 -4.34 35.25 66.76
C LEU A 313 -4.21 35.59 68.23
N SER A 314 -3.02 36.04 68.64
CA SER A 314 -2.72 36.40 70.02
C SER A 314 -2.32 37.86 70.15
N GLY A 315 -2.46 38.38 71.37
CA GLY A 315 -2.12 39.74 71.74
C GLY A 315 -2.33 39.94 73.23
N VAL A 316 -1.75 41.01 73.77
CA VAL A 316 -1.94 41.39 75.18
C VAL A 316 -2.77 42.66 75.22
N LEU A 317 -3.82 42.61 76.02
CA LEU A 317 -4.55 43.77 76.48
C LEU A 317 -4.15 44.04 77.93
N ASP A 318 -3.68 45.26 78.20
CA ASP A 318 -3.32 45.69 79.54
C ASP A 318 -4.33 46.72 80.04
N GLY A 319 -4.95 46.44 81.19
CA GLY A 319 -5.93 47.31 81.86
C GLY A 319 -5.34 47.87 83.15
N GLY A 320 -5.21 49.19 83.24
CA GLY A 320 -4.63 49.85 84.41
C GLY A 320 -5.53 49.88 85.66
N ASN A 321 -4.91 50.18 86.80
CA ASN A 321 -5.52 50.63 88.07
C ASN A 321 -6.33 49.60 88.90
N ASN A 322 -6.09 48.28 88.83
CA ASN A 322 -6.83 47.25 89.60
C ASN A 322 -8.36 47.23 89.38
N ILE A 323 -8.87 47.98 88.40
CA ILE A 323 -10.30 48.10 88.06
C ILE A 323 -10.61 47.40 86.72
N GLY A 324 -9.57 46.95 85.97
CA GLY A 324 -9.74 46.20 84.72
C GLY A 324 -10.17 47.06 83.52
N LEU A 325 -9.81 48.35 83.52
CA LEU A 325 -10.20 49.33 82.50
C LEU A 325 -8.96 49.99 81.87
N MET A 326 -9.05 50.35 80.59
CA MET A 326 -8.03 51.18 79.92
C MET A 326 -8.26 52.65 80.28
N THR A 327 -7.58 53.18 81.31
CA THR A 327 -7.73 54.59 81.76
C THR A 327 -6.69 55.56 81.22
N ARG A 328 -5.67 55.03 80.53
CA ARG A 328 -4.60 55.76 79.84
C ARG A 328 -3.96 54.85 78.78
N PRO A 329 -3.33 55.40 77.72
CA PRO A 329 -2.58 54.60 76.76
C PRO A 329 -1.54 53.74 77.48
N HIS A 330 -1.51 52.44 77.19
CA HIS A 330 -0.57 51.51 77.83
C HIS A 330 0.42 50.95 76.81
N ASP A 331 1.70 51.15 77.08
CA ASP A 331 2.81 50.83 76.17
C ASP A 331 2.91 49.34 75.82
N ASN A 332 2.25 48.47 76.60
CA ASN A 332 2.27 47.02 76.41
C ASN A 332 1.10 46.45 75.58
N THR A 333 0.11 47.27 75.19
CA THR A 333 -1.01 46.79 74.35
C THR A 333 -0.50 46.43 72.95
N SER A 334 -0.71 45.19 72.51
CA SER A 334 -0.07 44.68 71.30
C SER A 334 -0.89 43.61 70.56
N GLY A 335 -0.45 43.30 69.33
CA GLY A 335 -1.09 42.32 68.46
C GLY A 335 -2.42 42.83 67.90
N VAL A 336 -3.44 41.97 67.96
CA VAL A 336 -4.81 42.28 67.51
C VAL A 336 -5.52 43.33 68.36
N PHE A 337 -4.99 43.65 69.54
CA PHE A 337 -5.59 44.64 70.43
C PHE A 337 -4.99 46.03 70.20
N SER A 338 -5.86 47.05 70.31
CA SER A 338 -5.44 48.44 70.37
C SER A 338 -6.43 49.29 71.14
N GLU A 339 -5.98 50.49 71.52
CA GLU A 339 -6.84 51.53 72.06
C GLU A 339 -7.83 52.01 70.99
N GLY A 340 -9.07 52.23 71.40
CA GLY A 340 -10.16 52.80 70.62
C GLY A 340 -10.52 54.20 71.08
N ASP A 341 -11.73 54.64 70.73
CA ASP A 341 -12.16 56.01 71.06
C ASP A 341 -12.28 56.21 72.58
N VAL A 342 -12.01 57.45 73.02
CA VAL A 342 -12.20 57.87 74.41
C VAL A 342 -13.66 57.67 74.83
N ARG A 343 -13.85 57.09 76.01
CA ARG A 343 -15.14 56.89 76.67
C ARG A 343 -15.07 57.51 78.06
N THR A 344 -16.05 58.34 78.41
CA THR A 344 -16.16 58.88 79.78
C THR A 344 -16.85 57.84 80.66
N MET A 345 -16.22 57.48 81.78
CA MET A 345 -16.89 56.70 82.82
C MET A 345 -17.29 57.62 83.97
N SER A 346 -18.56 57.52 84.37
CA SER A 346 -19.08 58.25 85.52
C SER A 346 -19.21 57.26 86.68
N TYR A 347 -18.33 57.37 87.66
CA TYR A 347 -18.46 56.68 88.94
C TYR A 347 -19.24 57.58 89.91
N VAL A 348 -19.86 56.98 90.93
CA VAL A 348 -20.67 57.69 91.95
C VAL A 348 -19.87 58.79 92.68
N THR A 349 -18.53 58.75 92.63
CA THR A 349 -17.64 59.67 93.35
C THR A 349 -16.54 60.37 92.53
N GLN A 350 -16.21 59.94 91.29
CA GLN A 350 -15.28 60.63 90.37
C GLN A 350 -15.61 60.32 88.90
N ASN A 351 -15.33 61.28 88.00
CA ASN A 351 -15.34 61.07 86.55
C ASN A 351 -13.92 60.73 86.09
N GLU A 352 -13.72 59.54 85.50
CA GLU A 352 -12.45 59.14 84.91
C GLU A 352 -12.59 58.95 83.40
N ILE A 353 -11.47 59.17 82.69
CA ILE A 353 -11.35 58.89 81.27
C ILE A 353 -11.05 57.41 81.09
N SER A 354 -11.76 56.74 80.20
CA SER A 354 -11.49 55.38 79.76
C SER A 354 -11.38 55.34 78.23
N TYR A 355 -10.92 54.22 77.68
CA TYR A 355 -10.83 54.02 76.24
C TYR A 355 -11.55 52.73 75.85
N ALA A 356 -12.21 52.76 74.70
CA ALA A 356 -12.75 51.54 74.11
C ALA A 356 -11.61 50.59 73.76
N MET A 357 -11.87 49.28 73.87
CA MET A 357 -10.94 48.27 73.40
C MET A 357 -11.28 47.91 71.96
N ARG A 358 -10.29 47.88 71.08
CA ARG A 358 -10.46 47.40 69.70
C ARG A 358 -9.77 46.06 69.52
N PHE A 359 -10.50 45.12 68.92
CA PHE A 359 -9.94 43.93 68.30
C PHE A 359 -9.93 44.14 66.80
N ASP A 360 -8.75 44.11 66.19
CA ASP A 360 -8.57 44.24 64.76
C ASP A 360 -7.53 43.25 64.26
N ALA A 361 -8.02 42.18 63.62
CA ALA A 361 -7.18 41.17 63.00
C ALA A 361 -6.34 41.73 61.82
N PHE A 362 -6.76 42.85 61.19
CA PHE A 362 -6.02 43.47 60.09
C PHE A 362 -4.60 43.89 60.50
N ARG A 363 -4.41 44.18 61.79
CA ARG A 363 -3.12 44.61 62.36
C ARG A 363 -2.02 43.56 62.23
N VAL A 364 -2.38 42.28 62.16
CA VAL A 364 -1.44 41.16 62.13
C VAL A 364 -1.67 40.19 60.97
N ALA A 365 -2.79 40.30 60.26
CA ALA A 365 -3.14 39.46 59.13
C ALA A 365 -3.95 40.24 58.08
N ARG A 366 -3.94 39.80 56.82
CA ARG A 366 -4.86 40.34 55.81
C ARG A 366 -6.25 39.73 56.02
N THR A 367 -7.28 40.56 56.06
CA THR A 367 -8.67 40.14 56.31
C THR A 367 -9.51 40.16 55.05
N ALA A 368 -10.41 39.19 54.92
CA ALA A 368 -11.46 39.10 53.90
C ALA A 368 -12.64 38.27 54.46
N ASN A 369 -13.73 38.13 53.71
CA ASN A 369 -14.85 37.26 54.11
C ASN A 369 -14.50 35.77 54.17
N GLU A 370 -13.43 35.36 53.49
CA GLU A 370 -12.91 33.99 53.43
C GLU A 370 -11.40 34.03 53.61
N THR A 371 -10.85 33.14 54.44
CA THR A 371 -9.40 32.99 54.60
C THR A 371 -8.82 32.23 53.41
N ARG A 372 -8.06 32.91 52.55
CA ARG A 372 -7.45 32.26 51.38
C ARG A 372 -6.09 32.83 50.98
N PRO A 373 -5.19 32.00 50.44
CA PRO A 373 -4.01 32.51 49.75
C PRO A 373 -4.43 33.18 48.42
N ARG A 374 -3.51 33.96 47.84
CA ARG A 374 -3.68 34.43 46.45
C ARG A 374 -3.76 33.22 45.52
N ASN A 375 -4.75 33.20 44.64
CA ASN A 375 -5.00 32.08 43.74
C ASN A 375 -5.49 32.56 42.36
N ILE A 376 -5.40 31.67 41.37
CA ILE A 376 -6.01 31.82 40.04
C ILE A 376 -6.95 30.63 39.85
N ALA A 377 -8.17 30.90 39.39
CA ALA A 377 -9.19 29.87 39.20
C ALA A 377 -8.94 29.06 37.92
N PHE A 378 -8.78 27.74 38.09
CA PHE A 378 -8.78 26.74 37.01
C PHE A 378 -9.89 25.74 37.31
N ASN A 379 -10.44 25.10 36.27
CA ASN A 379 -11.28 23.93 36.48
C ASN A 379 -10.42 22.73 36.89
N TYR A 380 -10.98 21.80 37.65
CA TYR A 380 -10.40 20.47 37.80
C TYR A 380 -11.10 19.48 36.88
N ILE A 381 -10.32 18.78 36.05
CA ILE A 381 -10.82 17.70 35.19
C ILE A 381 -10.11 16.39 35.53
N VAL A 382 -10.74 15.26 35.26
CA VAL A 382 -10.16 13.91 35.36
C VAL A 382 -10.28 13.20 34.03
N ARG A 383 -9.29 12.37 33.69
CA ARG A 383 -9.41 11.47 32.56
C ARG A 383 -10.45 10.39 32.87
N ALA A 384 -11.31 10.07 31.91
CA ALA A 384 -12.36 9.05 32.00
C ALA A 384 -12.18 8.06 30.84
N VAL A 385 -11.45 6.98 31.05
CA VAL A 385 -11.11 5.97 30.03
C VAL A 385 -11.55 4.57 30.39
#